data_AF-A0AA36JTQ4-F1
#
_entry.id   AF-A0AA36JTQ4-F1
#
_cell.length_a   1.000
_cell.length_b   1.000
_cell.length_c   1.000
_cell.angle_alpha   90.00
_cell.angle_beta   90.00
_cell.angle_gamma   90.00
#
_symmetry.space_group_name_H-M   'P 1'
#
loop_
_entity.id
_entity.type
_entity.pdbx_description
1 polymer ?
#
loop_
_entity_poly.entity_id
_entity_poly.type
_entity_poly.pdbx_seq_one_letter_code
_entity_poly.pdbx_strand_id
1 'polypeptide(L)'
;MPTDFSMENMPHTSPHRKPVRSRSISSWVRCRDELLSGIFRELCELGPACRRQVLQQHFSQGQRAALEQWMLRRRSTPKPRGRKRKPKGCQVSKWKSCRPARKQDPRGALQLKGVVCTTNPTSGKQSFYAVAYLGILRFTSRKTQDLWEVTWYREALLCLVHRVRDLHGAMEERLLCAVTEALPSVRALGLRLAVRLRPCRWVAQPLSTPTFVATNQAGLQQALHAWRRLHTALEDLRATESAGPPSSEEERSWMALRGALLDVEAEKGLPRQLRERRLAQAQHSRAAHRQRLLERWNRQRMAGEDRLAQAGRKRDRGFQQRGLRLLERLARAEQGLRQAKGLRGTTASSSSTFGP
;
A
#
# COMPACT_ATOMS: atom_id res chain seq x y z
N MET A 1 -52.82 52.00 -58.24
CA MET A 1 -54.00 52.89 -58.41
C MET A 1 -55.24 52.08 -58.03
N PRO A 2 -56.19 52.71 -57.33
CA PRO A 2 -56.65 52.43 -55.96
C PRO A 2 -57.86 51.48 -55.92
N THR A 3 -58.29 50.90 -54.79
CA THR A 3 -58.93 51.57 -53.63
C THR A 3 -58.99 50.69 -52.38
N ASP A 4 -58.91 51.39 -51.23
CA ASP A 4 -59.68 51.27 -49.99
C ASP A 4 -59.93 49.89 -49.35
N PHE A 5 -59.33 49.71 -48.15
CA PHE A 5 -60.10 49.11 -47.05
C PHE A 5 -59.69 49.65 -45.67
N SER A 6 -60.74 50.13 -45.01
CA SER A 6 -60.93 50.74 -43.69
C SER A 6 -60.19 50.16 -42.47
N MET A 7 -59.75 51.11 -41.64
CA MET A 7 -59.96 51.26 -40.19
C MET A 7 -59.84 50.07 -39.22
N GLU A 8 -58.88 50.26 -38.32
CA GLU A 8 -58.99 50.18 -36.85
C GLU A 8 -59.36 48.84 -36.19
N ASN A 9 -58.33 48.18 -35.66
CA ASN A 9 -58.44 47.46 -34.39
C ASN A 9 -57.11 47.57 -33.62
N MET A 10 -57.09 48.47 -32.63
CA MET A 10 -56.04 48.62 -31.62
C MET A 10 -56.20 47.54 -30.54
N PRO A 11 -55.21 46.67 -30.28
CA PRO A 11 -55.22 45.81 -29.10
C PRO A 11 -54.71 46.59 -27.88
N HIS A 12 -55.63 46.96 -26.97
CA HIS A 12 -55.29 47.38 -25.62
C HIS A 12 -54.61 46.23 -24.86
N THR A 13 -53.28 46.22 -24.84
CA THR A 13 -52.51 45.36 -23.93
C THR A 13 -52.39 46.05 -22.57
N SER A 14 -53.34 45.75 -21.67
CA SER A 14 -53.23 46.11 -20.26
C SER A 14 -52.03 45.37 -19.63
N PRO A 15 -51.08 46.07 -18.98
CA PRO A 15 -49.99 45.42 -18.27
C PRO A 15 -50.53 44.84 -16.96
N HIS A 16 -50.82 43.54 -16.95
CA HIS A 16 -51.07 42.80 -15.71
C HIS A 16 -49.79 42.77 -14.85
N ARG A 17 -49.58 43.81 -14.04
CA ARG A 17 -48.60 43.79 -12.94
C ARG A 17 -49.07 42.75 -11.92
N LYS A 18 -48.45 41.56 -11.94
CA LYS A 18 -48.61 40.56 -10.87
C LYS A 18 -48.30 41.24 -9.53
N PRO A 19 -49.16 41.13 -8.51
CA PRO A 19 -48.88 41.72 -7.20
C PRO A 19 -47.59 41.13 -6.65
N VAL A 20 -46.61 41.99 -6.40
CA VAL A 20 -45.36 41.63 -5.70
C VAL A 20 -45.77 41.23 -4.29
N ARG A 21 -45.88 39.92 -4.03
CA ARG A 21 -46.18 39.38 -2.71
C ARG A 21 -45.13 39.91 -1.72
N SER A 22 -45.54 40.83 -0.87
CA SER A 22 -44.70 41.38 0.18
C SER A 22 -44.36 40.25 1.16
N ARG A 23 -43.10 39.82 1.14
CA ARG A 23 -42.59 38.83 2.08
C ARG A 23 -42.70 39.41 3.50
N SER A 24 -43.41 38.71 4.39
CA SER A 24 -43.60 39.14 5.78
C SER A 24 -42.27 39.27 6.52
N ILE A 25 -42.20 40.12 7.53
CA ILE A 25 -40.99 40.31 8.37
C ILE A 25 -40.51 38.97 8.97
N SER A 26 -41.43 38.09 9.37
CA SER A 26 -41.11 36.76 9.88
C SER A 26 -40.37 35.88 8.88
N SER A 27 -40.68 36.00 7.58
CA SER A 27 -39.97 35.25 6.53
C SER A 27 -38.52 35.72 6.33
N TRP A 28 -38.24 37.02 6.52
CA TRP A 28 -36.88 37.56 6.43
C TRP A 28 -36.02 37.18 7.63
N VAL A 29 -36.59 37.15 8.84
CA VAL A 29 -35.88 36.70 10.05
C VAL A 29 -35.49 35.23 9.92
N ARG A 30 -36.42 34.35 9.49
CA ARG A 30 -36.13 32.93 9.26
C ARG A 30 -35.06 32.72 8.19
N CYS A 31 -35.16 33.44 7.06
CA CYS A 31 -34.15 33.41 6.01
C CYS A 31 -32.77 33.83 6.52
N ARG A 32 -32.70 34.88 7.35
CA ARG A 32 -31.45 35.35 7.97
C ARG A 32 -30.84 34.28 8.88
N ASP A 33 -31.63 33.63 9.72
CA ASP A 33 -31.14 32.61 10.64
C ASP A 33 -30.69 31.33 9.92
N GLU A 34 -31.38 30.94 8.84
CA GLU A 34 -30.95 29.83 7.96
C GLU A 34 -29.62 30.16 7.26
N LEU A 35 -29.45 31.41 6.79
CA LEU A 35 -28.19 31.88 6.19
C LEU A 35 -27.05 31.91 7.21
N LEU A 36 -27.26 32.46 8.40
CA LEU A 36 -26.26 32.48 9.47
C LEU A 36 -25.88 31.06 9.92
N SER A 37 -26.84 30.14 9.96
CA SER A 37 -26.56 28.72 10.22
C SER A 37 -25.73 28.08 9.11
N GLY A 38 -25.97 28.42 7.85
CA GLY A 38 -25.17 27.96 6.72
C GLY A 38 -23.74 28.49 6.80
N ILE A 39 -23.58 29.79 7.02
CA ILE A 39 -22.28 30.47 7.18
C ILE A 39 -21.49 29.82 8.32
N PHE A 40 -22.12 29.64 9.49
CA PHE A 40 -21.46 29.05 10.64
C PHE A 40 -20.96 27.62 10.36
N ARG A 41 -21.73 26.81 9.62
CA ARG A 41 -21.33 25.45 9.25
C ARG A 41 -20.08 25.47 8.35
N GLU A 42 -20.09 26.30 7.32
CA GLU A 42 -18.93 26.43 6.41
C GLU A 42 -17.70 26.98 7.14
N LEU A 43 -17.87 27.94 8.06
CA LEU A 43 -16.78 28.45 8.89
C LEU A 43 -16.23 27.39 9.86
N CYS A 44 -17.08 26.50 10.37
CA CYS A 44 -16.67 25.38 11.23
C CYS A 44 -15.76 24.38 10.50
N GLU A 45 -15.93 24.23 9.19
CA GLU A 45 -15.12 23.33 8.35
C GLU A 45 -13.73 23.94 8.01
N LEU A 46 -13.57 25.26 8.19
CA LEU A 46 -12.28 25.94 8.09
C LEU A 46 -11.46 25.81 9.39
N GLY A 47 -10.13 25.69 9.24
CA GLY A 47 -9.18 25.77 10.35
C GLY A 47 -9.21 27.13 11.08
N PRO A 48 -8.80 27.20 12.37
CA PRO A 48 -8.98 28.40 13.21
C PRO A 48 -8.34 29.68 12.64
N ALA A 49 -7.16 29.57 12.03
CA ALA A 49 -6.46 30.70 11.42
C ALA A 49 -7.20 31.23 10.18
N CYS A 50 -7.56 30.35 9.25
CA CYS A 50 -8.35 30.70 8.06
C CYS A 50 -9.73 31.28 8.43
N ARG A 51 -10.39 30.73 9.46
CA ARG A 51 -11.67 31.26 9.94
C ARG A 51 -11.55 32.71 10.39
N ARG A 52 -10.53 33.03 11.21
CA ARG A 52 -10.28 34.41 11.68
C ARG A 52 -10.00 35.35 10.50
N GLN A 53 -9.16 34.92 9.58
CA GLN A 53 -8.83 35.70 8.38
C GLN A 53 -10.07 35.98 7.52
N VAL A 54 -10.88 34.96 7.23
CA VAL A 54 -12.12 35.10 6.43
C VAL A 54 -13.10 36.04 7.11
N LEU A 55 -13.28 35.92 8.44
CA LEU A 55 -14.14 36.82 9.22
C LEU A 55 -13.62 38.27 9.21
N GLN A 56 -12.30 38.48 9.26
CA GLN A 56 -11.74 39.83 9.25
C GLN A 56 -11.79 40.48 7.86
N GLN A 57 -11.49 39.71 6.80
CA GLN A 57 -11.35 40.24 5.44
C GLN A 57 -12.69 40.42 4.73
N HIS A 58 -13.68 39.57 5.01
CA HIS A 58 -14.89 39.50 4.19
C HIS A 58 -16.19 39.82 4.94
N PHE A 59 -16.17 39.92 6.28
CA PHE A 59 -17.35 40.26 7.05
C PHE A 59 -17.24 41.68 7.60
N SER A 60 -18.27 42.50 7.33
CA SER A 60 -18.38 43.80 7.98
C SER A 60 -18.53 43.63 9.50
N GLN A 61 -18.23 44.67 10.27
CA GLN A 61 -18.39 44.63 11.74
C GLN A 61 -19.83 44.28 12.14
N GLY A 62 -20.83 44.79 11.42
CA GLY A 62 -22.24 44.46 11.64
C GLY A 62 -22.57 42.99 11.37
N GLN A 63 -22.01 42.40 10.32
CA GLN A 63 -22.20 40.99 9.98
C GLN A 63 -21.52 40.06 11.00
N ARG A 64 -20.32 40.44 11.48
CA ARG A 64 -19.63 39.73 12.56
C ARG A 64 -20.46 39.74 13.84
N ALA A 65 -20.96 40.92 14.24
CA ALA A 65 -21.82 41.05 15.41
C ALA A 65 -23.14 40.25 15.27
N ALA A 66 -23.75 40.24 14.08
CA ALA A 66 -24.97 39.46 13.83
C ALA A 66 -24.73 37.94 13.94
N LEU A 67 -23.60 37.45 13.40
CA LEU A 67 -23.21 36.06 13.50
C LEU A 67 -22.89 35.67 14.96
N GLU A 68 -22.18 36.52 15.68
CA GLU A 68 -21.85 36.34 17.10
C GLU A 68 -23.12 36.30 17.96
N GLN A 69 -24.04 37.26 17.79
CA GLN A 69 -25.33 37.26 18.48
C GLN A 69 -26.16 36.03 18.15
N TRP A 70 -26.16 35.57 16.89
CA TRP A 70 -26.85 34.33 16.51
C TRP A 70 -26.21 33.10 17.19
N MET A 71 -24.88 33.04 17.26
CA MET A 71 -24.15 31.97 17.96
C MET A 71 -24.47 31.95 19.46
N LEU A 72 -24.51 33.11 20.11
CA LEU A 72 -24.86 33.26 21.52
C LEU A 72 -26.29 32.79 21.78
N ARG A 73 -27.26 33.21 20.95
CA ARG A 73 -28.66 32.74 21.03
C ARG A 73 -28.77 31.22 20.85
N ARG A 74 -27.98 30.63 19.95
CA ARG A 74 -28.00 29.18 19.72
C ARG A 74 -27.37 28.39 20.87
N ARG A 75 -26.41 28.97 21.60
CA ARG A 75 -25.81 28.37 22.80
C ARG A 75 -26.75 28.44 23.99
N SER A 76 -27.60 29.46 24.09
CA SER A 76 -28.60 29.58 25.15
C SER A 76 -29.87 28.75 24.91
N THR A 77 -30.15 28.31 23.68
CA THR A 77 -31.23 27.35 23.41
C THR A 77 -30.80 25.92 23.77
N PRO A 78 -31.48 25.24 24.73
CA PRO A 78 -31.15 23.86 25.08
C PRO A 78 -31.33 22.93 23.87
N LYS A 79 -30.29 22.16 23.52
CA LYS A 79 -30.35 21.21 22.41
C LYS A 79 -31.42 20.14 22.69
N PRO A 80 -32.41 19.92 21.82
CA PRO A 80 -33.27 18.74 21.91
C PRO A 80 -32.39 17.49 21.75
N ARG A 81 -32.48 16.55 22.70
CA ARG A 81 -31.72 15.28 22.73
C ARG A 81 -32.17 14.38 21.57
N GLY A 82 -31.58 14.60 20.39
CA GLY A 82 -31.89 13.89 19.14
C GLY A 82 -31.04 12.63 18.93
N ARG A 83 -31.72 11.50 18.73
CA ARG A 83 -31.26 10.12 18.51
C ARG A 83 -30.04 9.99 17.57
N LYS A 84 -29.05 9.21 18.03
CA LYS A 84 -27.90 8.71 17.24
C LYS A 84 -28.39 7.96 16.00
N ARG A 85 -28.21 8.55 14.82
CA ARG A 85 -28.35 7.84 13.53
C ARG A 85 -27.09 7.01 13.30
N LYS A 86 -27.26 5.68 13.18
CA LYS A 86 -26.19 4.73 12.81
C LYS A 86 -25.72 5.01 11.37
N PRO A 87 -24.40 4.98 11.08
CA PRO A 87 -23.90 5.14 9.72
C PRO A 87 -24.18 3.86 8.91
N LYS A 88 -24.93 4.00 7.81
CA LYS A 88 -25.13 2.94 6.81
C LYS A 88 -24.03 3.03 5.75
N GLY A 89 -23.35 1.90 5.54
CA GLY A 89 -22.90 1.42 4.23
C GLY A 89 -21.66 2.05 3.62
N CYS A 90 -20.48 1.49 3.92
CA CYS A 90 -19.36 1.51 2.97
C CYS A 90 -19.56 0.39 1.96
N GLN A 91 -19.92 0.74 0.72
CA GLN A 91 -19.90 -0.20 -0.40
C GLN A 91 -18.44 -0.52 -0.77
N VAL A 92 -18.12 -1.81 -0.71
CA VAL A 92 -16.83 -2.39 -1.09
C VAL A 92 -16.71 -2.34 -2.60
N SER A 93 -15.88 -1.44 -3.11
CA SER A 93 -15.54 -1.38 -4.54
C SER A 93 -14.58 -2.52 -4.91
N LYS A 94 -15.00 -3.26 -5.93
CA LYS A 94 -14.31 -4.30 -6.71
C LYS A 94 -12.77 -4.16 -6.72
N TRP A 95 -12.10 -5.05 -6.01
CA TRP A 95 -10.67 -5.29 -6.16
C TRP A 95 -10.45 -6.11 -7.43
N LYS A 96 -9.88 -5.45 -8.45
CA LYS A 96 -9.36 -6.11 -9.65
C LYS A 96 -8.27 -7.09 -9.26
N SER A 97 -8.30 -8.27 -9.88
CA SER A 97 -7.45 -9.43 -9.63
C SER A 97 -5.96 -9.06 -9.58
N CYS A 98 -5.40 -8.98 -8.37
CA CYS A 98 -3.99 -9.26 -8.18
C CYS A 98 -3.82 -10.75 -8.44
N ARG A 99 -3.04 -11.11 -9.48
CA ARG A 99 -2.50 -12.48 -9.59
C ARG A 99 -1.93 -12.83 -8.22
N PRO A 100 -2.31 -13.96 -7.60
CA PRO A 100 -1.80 -14.30 -6.28
C PRO A 100 -0.28 -14.36 -6.41
N ALA A 101 0.40 -13.45 -5.70
CA ALA A 101 1.80 -13.60 -5.41
C ALA A 101 1.92 -15.01 -4.83
N ARG A 102 2.56 -15.91 -5.59
CA ARG A 102 2.77 -17.31 -5.22
C ARG A 102 3.33 -17.28 -3.80
N LYS A 103 2.49 -17.59 -2.82
CA LYS A 103 2.85 -17.59 -1.39
C LYS A 103 3.98 -18.61 -1.29
N GLN A 104 5.21 -18.12 -1.32
CA GLN A 104 6.35 -18.92 -0.91
C GLN A 104 6.11 -19.11 0.57
N ASP A 105 5.74 -20.33 0.97
CA ASP A 105 5.66 -20.67 2.38
C ASP A 105 7.00 -20.29 3.03
N PRO A 106 7.01 -19.30 3.95
CA PRO A 106 8.25 -18.84 4.57
C PRO A 106 8.78 -19.85 5.59
N ARG A 107 8.09 -20.98 5.80
CA ARG A 107 8.44 -22.01 6.77
C ARG A 107 8.40 -23.40 6.13
N GLY A 108 9.56 -23.88 5.66
CA GLY A 108 9.97 -25.29 5.76
C GLY A 108 9.15 -26.39 5.07
N ALA A 109 8.03 -26.11 4.40
CA ALA A 109 7.33 -27.09 3.59
C ALA A 109 8.29 -27.63 2.53
N LEU A 110 8.45 -28.96 2.49
CA LEU A 110 9.25 -29.71 1.52
C LEU A 110 9.15 -29.04 0.13
N GLN A 111 10.20 -28.31 -0.29
CA GLN A 111 10.31 -27.94 -1.70
C GLN A 111 10.81 -29.17 -2.45
N LEU A 112 9.90 -30.14 -2.58
CA LEU A 112 10.08 -31.36 -3.32
C LEU A 112 10.17 -30.99 -4.79
N LYS A 113 11.39 -30.74 -5.28
CA LYS A 113 11.63 -30.63 -6.72
C LYS A 113 11.74 -32.04 -7.25
N GLY A 114 10.72 -32.53 -7.94
CA GLY A 114 10.73 -33.88 -8.53
C GLY A 114 11.81 -34.09 -9.60
N VAL A 115 11.43 -34.69 -10.71
CA VAL A 115 12.34 -34.93 -11.83
C VAL A 115 12.65 -33.63 -12.56
N VAL A 116 13.93 -33.35 -12.81
CA VAL A 116 14.38 -32.20 -13.60
C VAL A 116 14.91 -32.70 -14.93
N CYS A 117 14.33 -32.19 -16.03
CA CYS A 117 14.84 -32.40 -17.38
C CYS A 117 15.84 -31.30 -17.74
N THR A 118 16.96 -31.69 -18.34
CA THR A 118 17.95 -30.79 -18.95
C THR A 118 18.27 -31.26 -20.35
N THR A 119 18.20 -30.34 -21.31
CA THR A 119 18.57 -30.58 -22.70
C THR A 119 20.01 -30.10 -22.91
N ASN A 120 20.86 -30.95 -23.48
CA ASN A 120 22.19 -30.52 -23.90
C ASN A 120 22.05 -29.58 -25.11
N PRO A 121 22.53 -28.32 -25.05
CA PRO A 121 22.36 -27.37 -26.14
C PRO A 121 23.07 -27.79 -27.43
N THR A 122 24.18 -28.54 -27.32
CA THR A 122 24.97 -28.98 -28.47
C THR A 122 24.38 -30.22 -29.12
N SER A 123 23.95 -31.20 -28.32
CA SER A 123 23.49 -32.49 -28.86
C SER A 123 21.97 -32.64 -28.96
N GLY A 124 21.19 -31.72 -28.40
CA GLY A 124 19.73 -31.82 -28.29
C GLY A 124 19.21 -32.94 -27.36
N LYS A 125 20.09 -33.89 -26.97
CA LYS A 125 19.77 -35.00 -26.07
C LYS A 125 19.24 -34.49 -24.73
N GLN A 126 18.11 -35.05 -24.32
CA GLN A 126 17.52 -34.81 -23.01
C GLN A 126 18.17 -35.72 -21.97
N SER A 127 18.36 -35.19 -20.77
CA SER A 127 18.84 -35.93 -19.61
C SER A 127 18.05 -35.51 -18.39
N PHE A 128 17.71 -36.48 -17.56
CA PHE A 128 16.90 -36.32 -16.37
C PHE A 128 17.73 -36.57 -15.12
N TYR A 129 17.39 -35.89 -14.03
CA TYR A 129 17.90 -36.20 -12.70
C TYR A 129 16.86 -35.84 -11.64
N ALA A 130 16.86 -36.58 -10.54
CA ALA A 130 16.00 -36.32 -9.40
C ALA A 130 16.65 -35.31 -8.45
N VAL A 131 15.82 -34.52 -7.77
CA VAL A 131 16.27 -33.56 -6.76
C VAL A 131 15.46 -33.78 -5.48
N ALA A 132 16.06 -33.54 -4.33
CA ALA A 132 15.32 -33.41 -3.07
C ALA A 132 15.99 -32.36 -2.19
N TYR A 133 15.27 -31.85 -1.19
CA TYR A 133 15.78 -30.85 -0.27
C TYR A 133 15.49 -31.23 1.16
N LEU A 134 16.47 -30.98 2.04
CA LEU A 134 16.32 -31.04 3.48
C LEU A 134 16.95 -29.77 4.07
N GLY A 135 16.09 -28.79 4.37
CA GLY A 135 16.54 -27.45 4.75
C GLY A 135 17.35 -26.79 3.63
N ILE A 136 18.59 -26.42 3.96
CA ILE A 136 19.56 -25.85 3.01
C ILE A 136 20.34 -26.92 2.22
N LEU A 137 20.19 -28.20 2.56
CA LEU A 137 20.88 -29.29 1.86
C LEU A 137 20.06 -29.71 0.64
N ARG A 138 20.72 -29.81 -0.52
CA ARG A 138 20.15 -30.25 -1.79
C ARG A 138 20.75 -31.60 -2.16
N PHE A 139 19.90 -32.60 -2.34
CA PHE A 139 20.26 -33.89 -2.89
C PHE A 139 19.97 -33.91 -4.39
N THR A 140 20.85 -34.53 -5.15
CA THR A 140 20.70 -34.75 -6.59
C THR A 140 21.15 -36.16 -6.94
N SER A 141 20.43 -36.82 -7.84
CA SER A 141 20.90 -38.07 -8.44
C SER A 141 21.90 -37.81 -9.57
N ARG A 142 22.52 -38.88 -10.08
CA ARG A 142 23.20 -38.82 -11.39
C ARG A 142 22.20 -38.48 -12.50
N LYS A 143 22.73 -37.98 -13.61
CA LYS A 143 21.95 -37.75 -14.82
C LYS A 143 21.77 -39.08 -15.58
N THR A 144 20.58 -39.34 -16.06
CA THR A 144 20.23 -40.49 -16.91
C THR A 144 19.37 -40.02 -18.09
N GLN A 145 19.33 -40.78 -19.18
CA GLN A 145 18.39 -40.54 -20.29
C GLN A 145 17.08 -41.29 -20.09
N ASP A 146 17.05 -42.25 -19.16
CA ASP A 146 15.87 -43.05 -18.86
C ASP A 146 14.97 -42.36 -17.82
N LEU A 147 13.73 -42.09 -18.24
CA LEU A 147 12.71 -41.46 -17.38
C LEU A 147 12.22 -42.41 -16.27
N TRP A 148 12.26 -43.72 -16.49
CA TRP A 148 11.87 -44.70 -15.48
C TRP A 148 12.92 -44.75 -14.35
N GLU A 149 14.19 -44.84 -14.73
CA GLU A 149 15.31 -44.85 -13.79
C GLU A 149 15.34 -43.58 -12.92
N VAL A 150 15.11 -42.40 -13.49
CA VAL A 150 15.06 -41.15 -12.69
C VAL A 150 13.85 -41.07 -11.76
N THR A 151 12.74 -41.72 -12.12
CA THR A 151 11.56 -41.80 -11.25
C THR A 151 11.87 -42.67 -10.04
N TRP A 152 12.57 -43.80 -10.23
CA TRP A 152 13.10 -44.60 -9.13
C TRP A 152 14.09 -43.80 -8.26
N TYR A 153 15.00 -43.01 -8.87
CA TYR A 153 15.87 -42.12 -8.09
C TYR A 153 15.11 -41.10 -7.26
N ARG A 154 14.01 -40.56 -7.78
CA ARG A 154 13.16 -39.62 -7.04
C ARG A 154 12.57 -40.28 -5.80
N GLU A 155 12.03 -41.50 -5.93
CA GLU A 155 11.48 -42.24 -4.78
C GLU A 155 12.58 -42.60 -3.78
N ALA A 156 13.75 -43.03 -4.24
CA ALA A 156 14.89 -43.30 -3.35
C ALA A 156 15.35 -42.06 -2.56
N LEU A 157 15.44 -40.89 -3.22
CA LEU A 157 15.75 -39.63 -2.54
C LEU A 157 14.66 -39.20 -1.56
N LEU A 158 13.40 -39.47 -1.87
CA LEU A 158 12.27 -39.22 -0.97
C LEU A 158 12.34 -40.07 0.28
N CYS A 159 12.50 -41.39 0.10
CA CYS A 159 12.68 -42.33 1.21
C CYS A 159 13.87 -41.92 2.09
N LEU A 160 15.00 -41.51 1.49
CA LEU A 160 16.15 -41.00 2.23
C LEU A 160 15.77 -39.76 3.07
N VAL A 161 15.11 -38.76 2.48
CA VAL A 161 14.71 -37.54 3.20
C VAL A 161 13.72 -37.83 4.32
N HIS A 162 12.77 -38.75 4.10
CA HIS A 162 11.85 -39.19 5.14
C HIS A 162 12.60 -39.89 6.28
N ARG A 163 13.48 -40.85 5.95
CA ARG A 163 14.26 -41.57 6.95
C ARG A 163 15.12 -40.64 7.82
N VAL A 164 15.79 -39.66 7.23
CA VAL A 164 16.59 -38.68 7.99
C VAL A 164 15.74 -37.88 8.99
N ARG A 165 14.46 -37.66 8.70
CA ARG A 165 13.53 -36.95 9.60
C ARG A 165 13.05 -37.84 10.75
N ASP A 166 12.81 -39.11 10.46
CA ASP A 166 12.29 -40.08 11.43
C ASP A 166 13.36 -40.52 12.45
N LEU A 167 14.64 -40.42 12.07
CA LEU A 167 15.75 -40.66 12.98
C LEU A 167 15.87 -39.52 14.03
N HIS A 168 16.37 -39.88 15.20
CA HIS A 168 16.67 -38.95 16.29
C HIS A 168 18.16 -38.61 16.31
N GLY A 169 18.54 -37.48 16.93
CA GLY A 169 19.93 -37.06 17.07
C GLY A 169 20.36 -35.92 16.14
N ALA A 170 21.67 -35.67 16.09
CA ALA A 170 22.24 -34.60 15.27
C ALA A 170 21.98 -34.86 13.78
N MET A 171 21.81 -33.79 12.99
CA MET A 171 21.48 -33.90 11.57
C MET A 171 22.52 -34.72 10.79
N GLU A 172 23.79 -34.62 11.16
CA GLU A 172 24.89 -35.35 10.54
C GLU A 172 24.83 -36.85 10.83
N GLU A 173 24.57 -37.22 12.08
CA GLU A 173 24.41 -38.62 12.49
C GLU A 173 23.21 -39.25 11.80
N ARG A 174 22.08 -38.54 11.75
CA ARG A 174 20.87 -38.98 11.06
C ARG A 174 21.12 -39.15 9.56
N LEU A 175 21.82 -38.22 8.92
CA LEU A 175 22.12 -38.34 7.50
C LEU A 175 23.10 -39.48 7.22
N LEU A 176 24.15 -39.63 8.04
CA LEU A 176 25.10 -40.74 7.93
C LEU A 176 24.37 -42.07 8.06
N CYS A 177 23.59 -42.24 9.13
CA CYS A 177 22.81 -43.45 9.39
C CYS A 177 21.85 -43.78 8.24
N ALA A 178 21.03 -42.81 7.80
CA ALA A 178 20.08 -43.02 6.71
C ALA A 178 20.78 -43.35 5.37
N VAL A 179 21.91 -42.72 5.07
CA VAL A 179 22.69 -43.02 3.86
C VAL A 179 23.34 -44.40 3.97
N THR A 180 23.83 -44.79 5.16
CA THR A 180 24.42 -46.12 5.38
C THR A 180 23.39 -47.24 5.27
N GLU A 181 22.18 -47.04 5.80
CA GLU A 181 21.07 -47.98 5.65
C GLU A 181 20.64 -48.11 4.18
N ALA A 182 20.72 -47.01 3.41
CA ALA A 182 20.39 -46.97 1.99
C ALA A 182 21.57 -47.28 1.04
N LEU A 183 22.76 -47.62 1.55
CA LEU A 183 24.04 -47.65 0.79
C LEU A 183 24.01 -48.37 -0.57
N PRO A 184 23.42 -49.58 -0.71
CA PRO A 184 23.36 -50.28 -1.99
C PRO A 184 22.67 -49.44 -3.07
N SER A 185 21.58 -48.75 -2.70
CA SER A 185 20.84 -47.85 -3.58
C SER A 185 21.58 -46.53 -3.83
N VAL A 186 22.34 -46.02 -2.86
CA VAL A 186 22.99 -44.70 -2.92
C VAL A 186 24.14 -44.67 -3.93
N ARG A 187 24.92 -45.76 -4.04
CA ARG A 187 25.96 -45.89 -5.07
C ARG A 187 25.37 -45.91 -6.47
N ALA A 188 24.31 -46.71 -6.66
CA ALA A 188 23.59 -46.77 -7.94
C ALA A 188 22.96 -45.41 -8.31
N LEU A 189 22.43 -44.69 -7.32
CA LEU A 189 21.83 -43.36 -7.49
C LEU A 189 22.85 -42.29 -7.91
N GLY A 190 24.14 -42.52 -7.66
CA GLY A 190 25.19 -41.52 -7.87
C GLY A 190 24.93 -40.26 -7.06
N LEU A 191 24.64 -40.43 -5.77
CA LEU A 191 24.20 -39.37 -4.87
C LEU A 191 25.19 -38.20 -4.85
N ARG A 192 24.63 -37.01 -4.99
CA ARG A 192 25.34 -35.73 -5.04
C ARG A 192 24.68 -34.74 -4.11
N LEU A 193 25.47 -34.09 -3.25
CA LEU A 193 24.98 -33.08 -2.33
C LEU A 193 25.49 -31.69 -2.69
N ALA A 194 24.70 -30.67 -2.43
CA ALA A 194 25.12 -29.28 -2.44
C ALA A 194 24.39 -28.51 -1.34
N VAL A 195 24.99 -27.45 -0.82
CA VAL A 195 24.35 -26.55 0.14
C VAL A 195 23.83 -25.35 -0.63
N ARG A 196 22.53 -25.07 -0.51
CA ARG A 196 21.85 -23.96 -1.18
C ARG A 196 21.33 -22.96 -0.15
N LEU A 197 21.90 -21.76 -0.19
CA LEU A 197 21.59 -20.67 0.74
C LEU A 197 20.77 -19.59 0.03
N ARG A 198 19.93 -18.89 0.79
CA ARG A 198 19.14 -17.75 0.29
C ARG A 198 19.29 -16.53 1.20
N PRO A 199 20.43 -15.82 1.15
CA PRO A 199 20.61 -14.56 1.87
C PRO A 199 19.91 -13.42 1.10
N CYS A 200 18.57 -13.49 1.00
CA CYS A 200 17.74 -12.66 0.12
C CYS A 200 17.95 -11.14 0.30
N ARG A 201 18.37 -10.72 1.49
CA ARG A 201 18.70 -9.33 1.76
C ARG A 201 19.93 -8.87 1.00
N TRP A 202 20.98 -9.71 0.96
CA TRP A 202 22.31 -9.39 0.45
C TRP A 202 22.49 -9.73 -1.02
N VAL A 203 21.93 -10.86 -1.47
CA VAL A 203 22.05 -11.33 -2.85
C VAL A 203 20.66 -11.76 -3.35
N ALA A 204 20.31 -11.36 -4.57
CA ALA A 204 19.02 -11.72 -5.17
C ALA A 204 18.95 -13.21 -5.55
N GLN A 205 20.07 -13.75 -6.01
CA GLN A 205 20.16 -15.13 -6.48
C GLN A 205 20.53 -16.07 -5.32
N PRO A 206 19.94 -17.28 -5.26
CA PRO A 206 20.37 -18.30 -4.31
C PRO A 206 21.83 -18.68 -4.53
N LEU A 207 22.60 -18.73 -3.44
CA LEU A 207 23.98 -19.19 -3.46
C LEU A 207 23.98 -20.72 -3.36
N SER A 208 24.89 -21.37 -4.08
CA SER A 208 25.03 -22.82 -4.05
C SER A 208 26.50 -23.17 -3.99
N THR A 209 26.85 -24.10 -3.10
CA THR A 209 28.19 -24.70 -3.11
C THR A 209 28.39 -25.56 -4.35
N PRO A 210 29.63 -25.97 -4.64
CA PRO A 210 29.92 -27.03 -5.58
C PRO A 210 29.24 -28.31 -5.12
N THR A 211 29.08 -29.23 -6.07
CA THR A 211 28.44 -30.52 -5.80
C THR A 211 29.46 -31.50 -5.25
N PHE A 212 29.16 -32.08 -4.09
CA PHE A 212 29.93 -33.13 -3.45
C PHE A 212 29.40 -34.49 -3.92
N VAL A 213 30.27 -35.34 -4.45
CA VAL A 213 29.91 -36.71 -4.81
C VAL A 213 29.94 -37.55 -3.54
N ALA A 214 28.79 -38.05 -3.09
CA ALA A 214 28.66 -38.83 -1.85
C ALA A 214 28.39 -40.30 -2.15
N THR A 215 29.11 -40.84 -3.13
CA THR A 215 29.14 -42.29 -3.40
C THR A 215 30.01 -43.05 -2.39
N ASN A 216 30.86 -42.33 -1.65
CA ASN A 216 31.70 -42.84 -0.58
C ASN A 216 31.55 -42.00 0.69
N GLN A 217 32.01 -42.57 1.83
CA GLN A 217 31.90 -41.95 3.14
C GLN A 217 32.69 -40.63 3.23
N ALA A 218 33.87 -40.56 2.61
CA ALA A 218 34.69 -39.35 2.59
C ALA A 218 33.96 -38.16 1.91
N GLY A 219 33.34 -38.38 0.76
CA GLY A 219 32.59 -37.34 0.03
C GLY A 219 31.34 -36.89 0.79
N LEU A 220 30.67 -37.82 1.48
CA LEU A 220 29.54 -37.51 2.37
C LEU A 220 29.98 -36.67 3.57
N GLN A 221 31.07 -37.04 4.24
CA GLN A 221 31.61 -36.28 5.37
C GLN A 221 32.05 -34.87 4.95
N GLN A 222 32.67 -34.71 3.78
CA GLN A 222 32.99 -33.40 3.23
C GLN A 222 31.74 -32.55 2.99
N ALA A 223 30.67 -33.14 2.45
CA ALA A 223 29.40 -32.45 2.25
C ALA A 223 28.75 -32.01 3.58
N LEU A 224 28.81 -32.88 4.59
CA LEU A 224 28.29 -32.60 5.93
C LEU A 224 29.09 -31.52 6.65
N HIS A 225 30.42 -31.54 6.52
CA HIS A 225 31.29 -30.49 7.06
C HIS A 225 30.99 -29.13 6.43
N ALA A 226 30.87 -29.08 5.10
CA ALA A 226 30.47 -27.87 4.39
C ALA A 226 29.07 -27.38 4.80
N TRP A 227 28.12 -28.31 4.96
CA TRP A 227 26.78 -28.00 5.45
C TRP A 227 26.82 -27.39 6.85
N ARG A 228 27.53 -28.00 7.81
CA ARG A 228 27.63 -27.52 9.19
C ARG A 228 28.18 -26.10 9.23
N ARG A 229 29.32 -25.84 8.59
CA ARG A 229 29.96 -24.50 8.55
C ARG A 229 29.01 -23.43 8.00
N LEU A 230 28.33 -23.73 6.90
CA LEU A 230 27.40 -22.79 6.27
C LEU A 230 26.09 -22.66 7.03
N HIS A 231 25.64 -23.72 7.70
CA HIS A 231 24.45 -23.69 8.54
C HIS A 231 24.67 -22.80 9.75
N THR A 232 25.77 -23.00 10.49
CA THR A 232 26.13 -22.16 11.65
C THR A 232 26.21 -20.69 11.25
N ALA A 233 26.99 -20.35 10.20
CA ALA A 233 27.11 -18.97 9.76
C ALA A 233 25.78 -18.38 9.23
N LEU A 234 24.87 -19.21 8.71
CA LEU A 234 23.53 -18.76 8.30
C LEU A 234 22.63 -18.51 9.52
N GLU A 235 22.69 -19.35 10.54
CA GLU A 235 21.95 -19.13 11.79
C GLU A 235 22.46 -17.87 12.51
N ASP A 236 23.76 -17.62 12.53
CA ASP A 236 24.34 -16.37 13.06
C ASP A 236 23.87 -15.13 12.30
N LEU A 237 23.65 -15.25 10.98
CA LEU A 237 23.09 -14.18 10.16
C LEU A 237 21.59 -13.98 10.42
N ARG A 238 20.84 -15.07 10.65
CA ARG A 238 19.41 -15.00 10.97
C ARG A 238 19.18 -14.41 12.35
N ALA A 239 20.05 -14.73 13.32
CA ALA A 239 19.98 -14.22 14.68
C ALA A 239 20.20 -12.69 14.74
N THR A 240 21.00 -12.14 13.83
CA THR A 240 21.27 -10.70 13.75
C THR A 240 20.36 -9.96 12.76
N GLU A 241 19.45 -10.65 12.06
CA GLU A 241 18.60 -10.07 11.04
C GLU A 241 17.57 -9.10 11.65
N SER A 242 17.68 -7.82 11.28
CA SER A 242 16.79 -6.76 11.75
C SER A 242 15.72 -6.42 10.70
N ALA A 243 14.54 -5.94 11.12
CA ALA A 243 13.50 -5.49 10.20
C ALA A 243 13.85 -4.18 9.44
N GLY A 244 14.85 -3.44 9.93
CA GLY A 244 15.24 -2.11 9.43
C GLY A 244 16.34 -2.13 8.36
N PRO A 245 17.19 -1.08 8.28
CA PRO A 245 18.49 -1.14 7.60
C PRO A 245 19.42 -2.18 8.24
N PRO A 246 20.37 -2.78 7.49
CA PRO A 246 21.27 -3.78 8.05
C PRO A 246 22.09 -3.17 9.19
N SER A 247 22.15 -3.85 10.33
CA SER A 247 22.99 -3.44 11.45
C SER A 247 24.46 -3.78 11.16
N SER A 248 25.39 -3.16 11.89
CA SER A 248 26.81 -3.52 11.82
C SER A 248 27.07 -4.97 12.24
N GLU A 249 26.25 -5.54 13.12
CA GLU A 249 26.32 -6.94 13.51
C GLU A 249 25.86 -7.86 12.37
N GLU A 250 24.75 -7.51 11.71
CA GLU A 250 24.25 -8.25 10.55
C GLU A 250 25.24 -8.23 9.38
N GLU A 251 25.92 -7.09 9.16
CA GLU A 251 27.02 -6.97 8.21
C GLU A 251 28.19 -7.90 8.53
N ARG A 252 28.58 -7.98 9.80
CA ARG A 252 29.64 -8.91 10.26
C ARG A 252 29.22 -10.37 10.05
N SER A 253 28.01 -10.76 10.44
CA SER A 253 27.50 -12.12 10.21
C SER A 253 27.42 -12.46 8.72
N TRP A 254 27.04 -11.49 7.87
CA TRP A 254 27.04 -11.67 6.42
C TRP A 254 28.45 -11.90 5.87
N MET A 255 29.43 -11.12 6.33
CA MET A 255 30.82 -11.28 5.92
C MET A 255 31.40 -12.63 6.38
N ALA A 256 31.02 -13.11 7.56
CA ALA A 256 31.38 -14.44 8.04
C ALA A 256 30.79 -15.55 7.16
N LEU A 257 29.49 -15.48 6.84
CA LEU A 257 28.83 -16.43 5.92
C LEU A 257 29.47 -16.42 4.52
N ARG A 258 29.80 -15.23 4.01
CA ARG A 258 30.51 -15.07 2.73
C ARG A 258 31.89 -15.72 2.78
N GLY A 259 32.65 -15.50 3.84
CA GLY A 259 33.96 -16.12 4.06
C GLY A 259 33.87 -17.65 4.06
N ALA A 260 32.96 -18.20 4.86
CA ALA A 260 32.73 -19.65 4.95
C ALA A 260 32.34 -20.27 3.59
N LEU A 261 31.52 -19.59 2.79
CA LEU A 261 31.17 -20.06 1.45
C LEU A 261 32.38 -20.11 0.51
N LEU A 262 33.22 -19.07 0.55
CA LEU A 262 34.42 -18.98 -0.29
C LEU A 262 35.46 -20.02 0.10
N ASP A 263 35.62 -20.29 1.40
CA ASP A 263 36.50 -21.35 1.89
C ASP A 263 36.02 -22.73 1.40
N VAL A 264 34.73 -23.03 1.54
CA VAL A 264 34.13 -24.28 1.04
C VAL A 264 34.27 -24.42 -0.48
N GLU A 265 34.14 -23.33 -1.24
CA GLU A 265 34.37 -23.33 -2.69
C GLU A 265 35.85 -23.55 -3.03
N ALA A 266 36.77 -22.95 -2.29
CA ALA A 266 38.21 -23.08 -2.48
C ALA A 266 38.72 -24.50 -2.17
N GLU A 267 38.18 -25.15 -1.13
CA GLU A 267 38.44 -26.56 -0.81
C GLU A 267 38.06 -27.52 -1.96
N LYS A 268 37.20 -27.08 -2.88
CA LYS A 268 36.82 -27.81 -4.10
C LYS A 268 37.59 -27.37 -5.35
N GLY A 269 38.68 -26.64 -5.16
CA GLY A 269 39.55 -26.18 -6.24
C GLY A 269 38.97 -25.02 -7.05
N LEU A 270 37.89 -24.37 -6.59
CA LEU A 270 37.40 -23.19 -7.28
C LEU A 270 38.25 -21.97 -6.91
N PRO A 271 38.66 -21.15 -7.90
CA PRO A 271 39.49 -19.98 -7.64
C PRO A 271 38.72 -18.95 -6.80
N ARG A 272 39.19 -18.73 -5.57
CA ARG A 272 38.58 -17.83 -4.58
C ARG A 272 38.31 -16.43 -5.13
N GLN A 273 39.30 -15.83 -5.80
CA GLN A 273 39.21 -14.47 -6.34
C GLN A 273 38.10 -14.30 -7.38
N LEU A 274 37.91 -15.28 -8.27
CA LEU A 274 36.84 -15.23 -9.27
C LEU A 274 35.46 -15.29 -8.61
N ARG A 275 35.32 -16.12 -7.57
CA ARG A 275 34.09 -16.25 -6.80
C ARG A 275 33.79 -15.02 -5.96
N GLU A 276 34.80 -14.43 -5.35
CA GLU A 276 34.69 -13.15 -4.66
C GLU A 276 34.17 -12.04 -5.57
N ARG A 277 34.73 -11.91 -6.79
CA ARG A 277 34.27 -10.92 -7.78
C ARG A 277 32.80 -11.13 -8.17
N ARG A 278 32.39 -12.37 -8.44
CA ARG A 278 30.99 -12.70 -8.77
C ARG A 278 30.04 -12.39 -7.63
N LEU A 279 30.42 -12.73 -6.39
CA LEU A 279 29.62 -12.42 -5.19
C LEU A 279 29.51 -10.90 -4.98
N ALA A 280 30.61 -10.15 -5.14
CA ALA A 280 30.60 -8.70 -5.04
C ALA A 280 29.68 -8.05 -6.09
N GLN A 281 29.73 -8.52 -7.33
CA GLN A 281 28.83 -8.07 -8.40
C GLN A 281 27.36 -8.34 -8.07
N ALA A 282 27.06 -9.52 -7.51
CA ALA A 282 25.70 -9.89 -7.13
C ALA A 282 25.17 -9.06 -5.95
N GLN A 283 26.04 -8.76 -4.97
CA GLN A 283 25.74 -7.84 -3.86
C GLN A 283 25.47 -6.42 -4.37
N HIS A 284 26.34 -5.90 -5.24
CA HIS A 284 26.17 -4.57 -5.84
C HIS A 284 24.86 -4.47 -6.61
N SER A 285 24.55 -5.48 -7.43
CA SER A 285 23.28 -5.56 -8.18
C SER A 285 22.06 -5.55 -7.24
N ARG A 286 22.14 -6.25 -6.11
CA ARG A 286 21.07 -6.26 -5.10
C ARG A 286 20.93 -4.92 -4.39
N ALA A 287 22.04 -4.28 -4.03
CA ALA A 287 22.05 -2.95 -3.42
C ALA A 287 21.41 -1.91 -4.36
N ALA A 288 21.82 -1.88 -5.63
CA ALA A 288 21.24 -0.99 -6.65
C ALA A 288 19.74 -1.26 -6.88
N HIS A 289 19.29 -2.51 -6.76
CA HIS A 289 17.86 -2.83 -6.82
C HIS A 289 17.10 -2.32 -5.60
N ARG A 290 17.64 -2.48 -4.38
CA ARG A 290 17.04 -1.94 -3.15
C ARG A 290 16.90 -0.42 -3.22
N GLN A 291 17.93 0.28 -3.69
CA GLN A 291 17.89 1.73 -3.89
C GLN A 291 16.76 2.14 -4.83
N ARG A 292 16.63 1.48 -5.99
CA ARG A 292 15.51 1.73 -6.94
C ARG A 292 14.13 1.51 -6.33
N LEU A 293 13.96 0.47 -5.49
CA LEU A 293 12.70 0.24 -4.79
C LEU A 293 12.40 1.34 -3.78
N LEU A 294 13.42 1.79 -3.04
CA LEU A 294 13.32 2.83 -2.02
C LEU A 294 12.99 4.19 -2.66
N GLU A 295 13.65 4.53 -3.77
CA GLU A 295 13.32 5.69 -4.60
C GLU A 295 11.87 5.64 -5.11
N ARG A 296 11.42 4.48 -5.61
CA ARG A 296 10.04 4.32 -6.08
C ARG A 296 9.03 4.53 -4.95
N TRP A 297 9.31 3.98 -3.77
CA TRP A 297 8.45 4.14 -2.59
C TRP A 297 8.40 5.61 -2.14
N ASN A 298 9.55 6.29 -2.07
CA ASN A 298 9.62 7.71 -1.76
C ASN A 298 8.83 8.56 -2.78
N ARG A 299 8.98 8.31 -4.09
CA ARG A 299 8.21 9.01 -5.13
C ARG A 299 6.70 8.81 -4.98
N GLN A 300 6.27 7.59 -4.67
CA GLN A 300 4.85 7.28 -4.44
C GLN A 300 4.31 7.98 -3.19
N ARG A 301 5.09 8.01 -2.11
CA ARG A 301 4.75 8.71 -0.88
C ARG A 301 4.61 10.22 -1.11
N MET A 302 5.62 10.86 -1.72
CA MET A 302 5.58 12.28 -2.07
C MET A 302 4.40 12.62 -2.97
N ALA A 303 4.13 11.81 -4.00
CA ALA A 303 2.96 12.01 -4.86
C ALA A 303 1.64 11.88 -4.10
N GLY A 304 1.59 11.03 -3.06
CA GLY A 304 0.44 10.92 -2.16
C GLY A 304 0.25 12.17 -1.30
N GLU A 305 1.34 12.66 -0.69
CA GLU A 305 1.36 13.89 0.11
C GLU A 305 0.97 15.11 -0.76
N ASP A 306 1.47 15.22 -1.98
CA ASP A 306 1.10 16.26 -2.95
C ASP A 306 -0.39 16.22 -3.30
N ARG A 307 -0.95 15.04 -3.53
CA ARG A 307 -2.39 14.88 -3.82
C ARG A 307 -3.24 15.31 -2.62
N LEU A 308 -2.84 14.95 -1.40
CA LEU A 308 -3.52 15.39 -0.18
C LEU A 308 -3.43 16.90 0.00
N ALA A 309 -2.26 17.50 -0.24
CA ALA A 309 -2.07 18.96 -0.19
C ALA A 309 -2.89 19.68 -1.27
N GLN A 310 -2.95 19.15 -2.49
CA GLN A 310 -3.80 19.69 -3.56
C GLN A 310 -5.29 19.57 -3.24
N ALA A 311 -5.72 18.43 -2.68
CA ALA A 311 -7.10 18.24 -2.24
C ALA A 311 -7.47 19.21 -1.11
N GLY A 312 -6.56 19.44 -0.15
CA GLY A 312 -6.70 20.47 0.88
C GLY A 312 -6.89 21.86 0.27
N ARG A 313 -5.98 22.28 -0.62
CA ARG A 313 -6.09 23.57 -1.33
C ARG A 313 -7.40 23.72 -2.12
N LYS A 314 -7.87 22.67 -2.78
CA LYS A 314 -9.16 22.68 -3.51
C LYS A 314 -10.35 22.80 -2.56
N ARG A 315 -10.33 22.10 -1.42
CA ARG A 315 -11.36 22.22 -0.38
C ARG A 315 -11.39 23.64 0.17
N ASP A 316 -10.24 24.19 0.55
CA ASP A 316 -10.12 25.55 1.09
C ASP A 316 -10.66 26.60 0.12
N ARG A 317 -10.31 26.51 -1.17
CA ARG A 317 -10.88 27.38 -2.22
C ARG A 317 -12.40 27.22 -2.34
N GLY A 318 -12.90 25.98 -2.30
CA GLY A 318 -14.33 25.71 -2.34
C GLY A 318 -15.07 26.32 -1.15
N PHE A 319 -14.50 26.22 0.06
CA PHE A 319 -15.03 26.86 1.26
C PHE A 319 -15.01 28.39 1.17
N GLN A 320 -13.90 28.97 0.71
CA GLN A 320 -13.80 30.42 0.50
C GLN A 320 -14.87 30.92 -0.47
N GLN A 321 -15.05 30.25 -1.61
CA GLN A 321 -16.09 30.61 -2.59
C GLN A 321 -17.50 30.47 -2.02
N ARG A 322 -17.80 29.39 -1.28
CA ARG A 322 -19.10 29.22 -0.62
C ARG A 322 -19.34 30.31 0.43
N GLY A 323 -18.31 30.65 1.22
CA GLY A 323 -18.35 31.74 2.19
C GLY A 323 -18.68 33.09 1.55
N LEU A 324 -18.00 33.44 0.44
CA LEU A 324 -18.27 34.66 -0.32
C LEU A 324 -19.71 34.71 -0.86
N ARG A 325 -20.21 33.62 -1.45
CA ARG A 325 -21.60 33.56 -1.92
C ARG A 325 -22.63 33.74 -0.80
N LEU A 326 -22.36 33.20 0.39
CA LEU A 326 -23.25 33.37 1.54
C LEU A 326 -23.23 34.81 2.06
N LEU A 327 -22.06 35.45 2.07
CA LEU A 327 -21.91 36.88 2.40
C LEU A 327 -22.70 37.78 1.45
N GLU A 328 -22.60 37.55 0.14
CA GLU A 328 -23.37 38.28 -0.85
C GLU A 328 -24.89 38.12 -0.63
N ARG A 329 -25.35 36.89 -0.34
CA ARG A 329 -26.77 36.62 -0.03
C ARG A 329 -27.22 37.34 1.22
N LEU A 330 -26.37 37.40 2.25
CA LEU A 330 -26.66 38.08 3.50
C LEU A 330 -26.75 39.60 3.30
N ALA A 331 -25.81 40.20 2.56
CA ALA A 331 -25.84 41.63 2.22
C ALA A 331 -27.13 42.02 1.47
N ARG A 332 -27.57 41.20 0.51
CA ARG A 332 -28.85 41.41 -0.21
C ARG A 332 -30.05 41.34 0.73
N ALA A 333 -30.06 40.39 1.68
CA ALA A 333 -31.14 40.26 2.66
C ALA A 333 -31.18 41.45 3.63
N GLU A 334 -30.03 41.96 4.06
CA GLU A 334 -29.94 43.17 4.90
C GLU A 334 -30.46 44.41 4.17
N GLN A 335 -30.11 44.57 2.89
CA GLN A 335 -30.62 45.67 2.06
C GLN A 335 -32.15 45.60 1.91
N GLY A 336 -32.71 44.40 1.66
CA GLY A 336 -34.16 44.19 1.60
C GLY A 336 -34.87 44.51 2.92
N LEU A 337 -34.27 44.16 4.07
CA LEU A 337 -34.79 44.52 5.39
C LEU A 337 -34.80 46.04 5.63
N ARG A 338 -33.75 46.75 5.21
CA ARG A 338 -33.68 48.22 5.32
C ARG A 338 -34.77 48.88 4.48
N GLN A 339 -34.96 48.43 3.24
CA GLN A 339 -36.02 48.93 2.36
C GLN A 339 -37.42 48.67 2.93
N ALA A 340 -37.66 47.47 3.46
CA ALA A 340 -38.94 47.12 4.08
C ALA A 340 -39.26 47.94 5.35
N LYS A 341 -38.24 48.31 6.12
CA LYS A 341 -38.39 49.21 7.28
C LYS A 341 -38.66 50.66 6.83
N GLY A 342 -37.97 51.14 5.80
CA GLY A 342 -38.19 52.47 5.23
C GLY A 342 -39.62 52.67 4.72
N LEU A 343 -40.22 51.64 4.10
CA LEU A 343 -41.60 51.67 3.62
C LEU A 343 -42.67 51.72 4.74
N ARG A 344 -42.33 51.37 5.98
CA ARG A 344 -43.25 51.52 7.13
C ARG A 344 -43.16 52.90 7.79
N GLY A 345 -42.09 53.66 7.53
CA GLY A 345 -41.92 55.01 8.06
C GLY A 345 -42.73 56.06 7.32
N THR A 346 -43.11 55.81 6.06
CA THR A 346 -43.82 56.77 5.21
C THR A 346 -45.34 56.69 5.25
N THR A 347 -45.95 55.68 5.91
CA THR A 347 -47.42 55.56 6.04
C THR A 347 -47.97 56.03 7.40
N ALA A 348 -47.16 56.69 8.23
CA ALA A 348 -47.57 57.12 9.58
C ALA A 348 -47.79 58.64 9.74
N SER A 349 -47.75 59.43 8.67
CA SER A 349 -47.89 60.90 8.72
C SER A 349 -49.14 61.44 8.01
N SER A 350 -50.29 60.77 8.15
CA SER A 350 -51.58 61.29 7.64
C SER A 350 -52.76 60.91 8.54
N SER A 351 -52.72 61.28 9.82
CA SER A 351 -53.93 61.29 10.67
C SER A 351 -53.71 62.17 11.91
N SER A 352 -53.89 63.48 11.77
CA SER A 352 -54.14 64.38 12.91
C SER A 352 -54.45 65.76 12.36
N THR A 353 -55.73 66.08 12.12
CA THR A 353 -56.39 67.33 12.54
C THR A 353 -57.88 67.16 12.26
N PHE A 354 -58.68 66.89 13.29
CA PHE A 354 -60.12 67.12 13.27
C PHE A 354 -60.56 67.56 14.67
N GLY A 355 -61.13 68.76 14.74
CA GLY A 355 -61.98 69.28 15.82
C GLY A 355 -61.30 70.26 16.79
N PRO A 356 -62.01 71.29 17.27
CA PRO A 356 -63.45 71.58 17.09
C PRO A 356 -63.77 72.60 15.99
#